data_AF-A0A932WGG6-F1
#
_entry.id   AF-A0A932WGG6-F1
#
_cell.length_a   1.000
_cell.length_b   1.000
_cell.length_c   1.000
_cell.angle_alpha   90.00
_cell.angle_beta   90.00
_cell.angle_gamma   90.00
#
_symmetry.space_group_name_H-M   'P 1'
#
loop_
_entity.id
_entity.type
_entity.pdbx_description
1 polymer ?
#
loop_
_entity_poly.entity_id
_entity_poly.type
_entity_poly.pdbx_seq_one_letter_code
_entity_poly.pdbx_strand_id
1 'polypeptide(L)'
;MTGPLYQFFIDDHRRLEELLNQAVAAPGRIHLSAYDAFRRGLLKHISVEEKVLLPAAQLARDGEILPMAVKLRLDHAALAALLVPPPSEPFWKIIIGLKRRPRVCMIFVNR
;
A
#
# COMPACT_ATOMS: atom_id res chain seq x y z
N MET A 1 10.91 5.14 15.31
CA MET A 1 9.79 4.74 16.19
C MET A 1 9.95 3.25 16.47
N THR A 2 9.68 2.81 17.69
CA THR A 2 9.82 1.41 18.11
C THR A 2 8.54 0.96 18.81
N GLY A 3 8.14 -0.31 18.62
CA GLY A 3 6.97 -0.89 19.28
C GLY A 3 6.26 -1.96 18.43
N PRO A 4 5.41 -2.81 19.05
CA PRO A 4 4.77 -3.94 18.37
C PRO A 4 3.91 -3.54 17.17
N LEU A 5 3.18 -2.42 17.27
CA LEU A 5 2.35 -1.91 16.20
C LEU A 5 3.19 -1.43 15.01
N TYR A 6 4.26 -0.69 15.28
CA TYR A 6 5.19 -0.24 14.25
C TYR A 6 5.82 -1.44 13.51
N GLN A 7 6.25 -2.46 14.26
CA GLN A 7 6.84 -3.67 13.69
C GLN A 7 5.84 -4.41 12.81
N PHE A 8 4.58 -4.55 13.25
CA PHE A 8 3.52 -5.16 12.47
C PHE A 8 3.32 -4.50 11.10
N PHE A 9 3.27 -3.16 11.04
CA PHE A 9 3.11 -2.44 9.77
C PHE A 9 4.34 -2.56 8.86
N ILE A 10 5.55 -2.49 9.43
CA ILE A 10 6.80 -2.65 8.66
C ILE A 10 6.91 -4.07 8.08
N ASP A 11 6.57 -5.10 8.85
CA ASP A 11 6.60 -6.47 8.37
C ASP A 11 5.55 -6.71 7.29
N ASP A 12 4.37 -6.09 7.42
CA ASP A 12 3.35 -6.17 6.37
C ASP A 12 3.78 -5.42 5.09
N HIS A 13 4.46 -4.27 5.20
CA HIS A 13 5.05 -3.59 4.04
C HIS A 13 6.06 -4.47 3.32
N ARG A 14 6.98 -5.11 4.07
CA ARG A 14 7.98 -6.02 3.49
C ARG A 14 7.32 -7.19 2.77
N ARG A 15 6.32 -7.82 3.40
CA ARG A 15 5.54 -8.90 2.79
C ARG A 15 4.84 -8.47 1.50
N LEU A 16 4.26 -7.26 1.47
CA LEU A 16 3.63 -6.72 0.26
C LEU A 16 4.64 -6.41 -0.85
N GLU A 17 5.81 -5.90 -0.51
CA GLU A 17 6.89 -5.66 -1.47
C GLU A 17 7.39 -6.98 -2.08
N GLU A 18 7.57 -8.03 -1.28
CA GLU A 18 7.96 -9.35 -1.75
C GLU A 18 6.93 -9.93 -2.73
N LEU A 19 5.64 -9.86 -2.40
CA LEU A 19 4.56 -10.32 -3.28
C LEU A 19 4.50 -9.53 -4.59
N LEU A 20 4.69 -8.21 -4.53
CA LEU A 20 4.76 -7.38 -5.73
C LEU A 20 5.96 -7.75 -6.60
N ASN A 21 7.14 -7.93 -6.00
CA ASN A 21 8.35 -8.32 -6.71
C ASN A 21 8.18 -9.70 -7.38
N GLN A 22 7.56 -10.67 -6.69
CA GLN A 22 7.23 -11.98 -7.27
C GLN A 22 6.23 -11.86 -8.43
N ALA A 23 5.20 -11.03 -8.28
CA ALA A 23 4.19 -10.81 -9.31
C ALA A 23 4.79 -10.28 -10.63
N VAL A 24 5.89 -9.53 -10.55
CA VAL A 24 6.54 -8.84 -11.69
C VAL A 24 7.94 -9.35 -12.02
N ALA A 25 8.34 -10.51 -11.47
CA ALA A 25 9.71 -11.04 -11.62
C ALA A 25 10.11 -11.31 -13.07
N ALA A 26 9.15 -11.67 -13.94
CA ALA A 26 9.38 -11.94 -15.35
C ALA A 26 8.90 -10.77 -16.23
N PRO A 27 9.76 -10.20 -17.09
CA PRO A 27 9.35 -9.15 -18.03
C PRO A 27 8.17 -9.61 -18.92
N GLY A 28 7.14 -8.77 -19.04
CA GLY A 28 5.97 -9.04 -19.88
C GLY A 28 5.03 -10.14 -19.36
N ARG A 29 5.26 -10.70 -18.17
CA ARG A 29 4.41 -11.73 -17.57
C ARG A 29 4.03 -11.40 -16.14
N ILE A 30 2.83 -11.81 -15.75
CA ILE A 30 2.27 -11.56 -14.42
C ILE A 30 2.09 -12.89 -13.73
N HIS A 31 2.73 -13.06 -12.57
CA HIS A 31 2.44 -14.21 -11.73
C HIS A 31 1.12 -13.96 -11.00
N LEU A 32 0.01 -14.40 -11.61
CA LEU A 32 -1.36 -14.08 -11.18
C LEU A 32 -1.61 -14.40 -9.70
N SER A 33 -1.13 -15.54 -9.20
CA SER A 33 -1.29 -15.91 -7.79
C SER A 33 -0.58 -14.95 -6.83
N ALA A 34 0.61 -14.47 -7.21
CA ALA A 34 1.36 -13.51 -6.40
C ALA A 34 0.72 -12.12 -6.47
N TYR A 35 0.23 -11.72 -7.65
CA TYR A 35 -0.53 -10.49 -7.81
C TYR A 35 -1.83 -10.49 -7.01
N ASP A 36 -2.58 -11.58 -7.02
CA ASP A 36 -3.82 -11.71 -6.26
C ASP A 36 -3.56 -11.66 -4.75
N ALA A 37 -2.48 -12.30 -4.29
CA ALA A 37 -2.04 -12.23 -2.90
C ALA A 37 -1.61 -10.80 -2.51
N PHE A 38 -0.87 -10.10 -3.38
CA PHE A 38 -0.51 -8.70 -3.21
C PHE A 38 -1.76 -7.81 -3.14
N ARG A 39 -2.67 -7.92 -4.10
CA ARG A 39 -3.90 -7.13 -4.19
C ARG A 39 -4.77 -7.29 -2.94
N ARG A 40 -5.05 -8.53 -2.52
CA ARG A 40 -5.80 -8.80 -1.28
C ARG A 40 -5.09 -8.23 -0.05
N GLY A 41 -3.77 -8.45 0.03
CA GLY A 41 -2.95 -7.95 1.13
C GLY A 41 -2.98 -6.42 1.24
N LEU A 42 -2.78 -5.72 0.13
CA LEU A 42 -2.75 -4.26 0.07
C LEU A 42 -4.10 -3.64 0.44
N LEU A 43 -5.21 -4.18 -0.08
CA LEU A 43 -6.55 -3.69 0.27
C LEU A 43 -6.87 -3.92 1.76
N LYS A 44 -6.41 -5.05 2.33
CA LYS A 44 -6.53 -5.31 3.76
C LYS A 44 -5.67 -4.35 4.60
N HIS A 45 -4.44 -4.09 4.17
CA HIS A 45 -3.52 -3.14 4.80
C HIS A 45 -4.14 -1.74 4.90
N ILE A 46 -4.57 -1.20 3.75
CA ILE A 46 -5.26 0.09 3.65
C ILE A 46 -6.48 0.12 4.57
N SER A 47 -7.28 -0.95 4.58
CA SER A 47 -8.46 -1.03 5.44
C SER A 47 -8.13 -0.97 6.93
N VAL A 48 -7.02 -1.58 7.36
CA VAL A 48 -6.56 -1.51 8.76
C VAL A 48 -6.06 -0.11 9.09
N GLU A 49 -5.29 0.52 8.20
CA GLU A 49 -4.82 1.90 8.41
C GLU A 49 -6.00 2.86 8.55
N GLU A 50 -6.98 2.80 7.65
CA GLU A 50 -8.10 3.75 7.62
C GLU A 50 -9.13 3.53 8.72
N LYS A 51 -9.40 2.28 9.09
CA LYS A 51 -10.45 1.95 10.07
C LYS A 51 -9.94 1.84 11.50
N VAL A 52 -8.63 1.64 11.69
CA VAL A 52 -8.03 1.38 13.01
C VAL A 52 -6.92 2.38 13.31
N LEU A 53 -5.85 2.41 12.50
CA LEU A 53 -4.65 3.18 12.84
C LEU A 53 -4.91 4.69 12.85
N LEU A 54 -5.47 5.23 11.77
CA LEU A 54 -5.72 6.67 11.64
C LEU A 54 -6.75 7.18 12.68
N PRO A 55 -7.87 6.48 12.92
CA PRO A 55 -8.78 6.84 14.01
C PRO A 55 -8.12 6.78 15.39
N ALA A 56 -7.34 5.73 15.69
CA ALA A 56 -6.64 5.61 16.97
C ALA A 56 -5.61 6.74 17.17
N ALA A 57 -4.87 7.09 16.10
CA ALA A 57 -3.90 8.19 16.13
C ALA A 57 -4.58 9.57 16.28
N GLN A 58 -5.78 9.75 15.72
CA GLN A 58 -6.58 10.95 15.92
C GLN A 58 -7.12 11.04 17.35
N LEU A 59 -7.62 9.92 17.91
CA LEU A 59 -8.07 9.86 19.30
C LEU A 59 -6.93 10.15 20.29
N ALA A 60 -5.72 9.65 20.01
CA ALA A 60 -4.52 9.96 20.80
C ALA A 60 -4.09 11.43 20.73
N ARG A 61 -4.72 12.23 19.86
CA ARG A 61 -4.53 13.69 19.73
C ARG A 61 -5.81 14.45 20.08
N ASP A 62 -6.60 13.93 21.01
CA ASP A 62 -7.84 14.56 21.49
C ASP A 62 -8.84 14.88 20.36
N GLY A 63 -8.82 14.09 19.28
CA GLY A 63 -9.70 14.24 18.13
C GLY A 63 -9.20 15.20 17.04
N GLU A 64 -8.01 15.80 17.20
CA GLU A 64 -7.44 16.67 16.17
C GLU A 64 -7.25 15.94 14.83
N ILE A 65 -7.65 16.60 13.74
CA ILE A 65 -7.46 16.07 12.40
C ILE A 65 -5.97 15.91 12.13
N LEU A 66 -5.56 14.69 11.77
CA LEU A 66 -4.22 14.40 11.28
C LEU A 66 -4.09 14.95 9.85
N PRO A 67 -3.29 16.01 9.58
CA PRO A 67 -3.21 16.59 8.25
C PRO A 67 -2.73 15.57 7.19
N MET A 68 -1.86 14.64 7.60
CA MET A 68 -1.39 13.57 6.73
C MET A 68 -2.49 12.57 6.32
N ALA A 69 -3.52 12.40 7.15
CA ALA A 69 -4.56 11.40 6.90
C ALA A 69 -5.43 11.75 5.68
N VAL A 70 -5.57 13.04 5.35
CA VAL A 70 -6.25 13.46 4.11
C VAL A 70 -5.47 12.99 2.89
N LYS A 71 -4.16 13.26 2.87
CA LYS A 71 -3.28 12.84 1.77
C LYS A 71 -3.25 11.31 1.64
N LEU A 72 -3.12 10.59 2.76
CA LEU A 72 -3.08 9.12 2.77
C LEU A 72 -4.36 8.52 2.17
N ARG A 73 -5.55 9.04 2.51
CA ARG A 73 -6.81 8.55 1.94
C ARG A 73 -6.90 8.78 0.42
N LEU A 74 -6.42 9.93 -0.08
CA LEU A 74 -6.35 10.19 -1.52
C LEU A 74 -5.41 9.21 -2.23
N ASP A 75 -4.24 8.99 -1.64
CA ASP A 75 -3.25 8.03 -2.12
C ASP A 75 -3.82 6.60 -2.14
N HIS A 76 -4.52 6.19 -1.08
CA HIS A 76 -5.18 4.89 -0.97
C HIS A 76 -6.28 4.71 -2.03
N ALA A 77 -7.11 5.73 -2.25
CA ALA A 77 -8.13 5.70 -3.29
C ALA A 77 -7.50 5.53 -4.68
N ALA A 78 -6.38 6.22 -4.96
CA ALA A 78 -5.64 6.06 -6.21
C ALA A 78 -5.06 4.65 -6.35
N LEU A 79 -4.43 4.11 -5.31
CA LEU A 79 -3.91 2.74 -5.31
C LEU A 79 -5.02 1.70 -5.52
N ALA A 80 -6.16 1.84 -4.83
CA ALA A 80 -7.30 0.94 -4.97
C ALA A 80 -7.89 1.00 -6.39
N ALA A 81 -8.02 2.20 -6.97
CA ALA A 81 -8.48 2.38 -8.35
C ALA A 81 -7.56 1.69 -9.38
N LEU A 82 -6.25 1.69 -9.12
CA LEU A 82 -5.27 0.96 -9.92
C LEU A 82 -5.40 -0.58 -9.80
N LEU A 83 -6.21 -1.10 -8.88
CA LEU A 83 -6.42 -2.54 -8.71
C LEU A 83 -7.80 -2.99 -9.21
N VAL A 84 -8.58 -2.10 -9.81
CA VAL A 84 -9.91 -2.38 -10.38
C VAL A 84 -9.83 -3.12 -11.71
N PRO A 85 -9.07 -2.66 -12.73
CA PRO A 85 -9.02 -3.37 -13.99
C PRO A 85 -8.21 -4.67 -13.86
N PRO A 86 -8.55 -5.71 -14.65
CA PRO A 86 -7.76 -6.91 -14.68
C PRO A 86 -6.31 -6.58 -15.08
N PRO A 87 -5.32 -7.25 -14.49
CA PRO A 87 -3.92 -7.00 -14.76
C PRO A 87 -3.65 -7.18 -16.27
N SER A 88 -3.31 -6.09 -16.96
CA SER A 88 -3.03 -6.05 -18.41
C SER A 88 -1.73 -5.28 -18.68
N GLU A 89 -1.04 -5.59 -19.78
CA GLU A 89 0.26 -4.97 -20.12
C GLU A 89 0.30 -3.42 -20.04
N PRO A 90 -0.72 -2.67 -20.50
CA PRO A 90 -0.71 -1.20 -20.41
C PRO A 90 -0.79 -0.69 -18.97
N PHE A 91 -1.47 -1.43 -18.10
CA PHE A 91 -1.65 -1.10 -16.70
C PHE A 91 -0.35 -1.21 -15.88
N TRP A 92 0.58 -2.04 -16.35
CA TRP A 92 1.84 -2.35 -15.69
C TRP A 92 2.85 -1.21 -15.69
N LYS A 93 2.86 -0.40 -16.75
CA LYS A 93 3.70 0.81 -16.80
C LYS A 93 3.35 1.79 -15.70
N ILE A 94 2.08 1.82 -15.29
CA ILE A 94 1.60 2.71 -14.23
C ILE A 94 2.03 2.19 -12.85
N ILE A 95 1.84 0.90 -12.56
CA ILE A 95 2.22 0.30 -11.28
C ILE A 95 3.75 0.32 -11.06
N ILE A 96 4.55 -0.04 -12.06
CA ILE A 96 6.02 0.05 -11.97
C ILE A 96 6.47 1.51 -11.79
N GLY A 97 5.78 2.46 -12.43
CA GLY A 97 6.02 3.90 -12.27
C GLY A 97 5.80 4.40 -10.85
N LEU A 98 4.92 3.77 -10.06
CA LEU A 98 4.71 4.13 -8.64
C LEU A 98 5.91 3.83 -7.76
N LYS A 99 6.70 2.78 -8.06
CA LYS A 99 7.95 2.46 -7.36
C LYS A 99 9.00 3.59 -7.46
N ARG A 100 8.82 4.54 -8.39
CA ARG A 100 9.68 5.71 -8.59
C ARG A 100 9.11 7.01 -8.00
N ARG A 101 7.91 7.00 -7.40
CA ARG A 101 7.31 8.20 -6.79
C ARG A 101 7.51 8.16 -5.27
N PRO A 102 8.22 9.14 -4.68
CA PRO A 102 8.62 9.07 -3.27
C PRO A 102 7.48 9.21 -2.25
N ARG A 103 6.22 9.35 -2.66
CA ARG A 103 5.13 9.80 -1.76
C ARG A 103 3.74 9.27 -2.11
N VAL A 104 3.58 7.99 -2.46
CA VAL A 104 2.24 7.43 -2.80
C VAL A 104 1.66 6.54 -1.70
N CYS A 105 2.41 6.14 -0.69
CA CYS A 105 1.90 5.43 0.50
C CYS A 105 3.08 5.23 1.45
N MET A 106 2.84 5.08 2.75
CA MET A 106 3.89 4.69 3.73
C MET A 106 4.67 3.41 3.32
N ILE A 107 4.11 2.61 2.41
CA ILE A 107 4.71 1.41 1.78
C ILE A 107 6.00 1.72 0.97
N PHE A 108 6.16 2.92 0.41
CA PHE A 108 7.28 3.26 -0.49
C PHE A 108 8.28 4.28 0.08
N VAL A 109 8.20 4.60 1.37
CA VAL A 109 8.94 5.74 1.98
C VAL A 109 10.29 5.33 2.61
N ASN A 110 10.85 4.17 2.26
CA ASN A 110 12.20 3.81 2.71
C ASN A 110 13.15 3.61 1.52
N ARG A 111 13.50 4.74 0.88
CA ARG A 111 14.85 4.96 0.35
C ARG A 111 15.36 6.28 0.85
#